data_AF-A0A966NB01-F1
#
_entry.id   AF-A0A966NB01-F1
#
_cell.length_a   1.000
_cell.length_b   1.000
_cell.length_c   1.000
_cell.angle_alpha   90.00
_cell.angle_beta   90.00
_cell.angle_gamma   90.00
#
_symmetry.space_group_name_H-M   'P 1'
#
loop_
_entity.id
_entity.type
_entity.pdbx_description
1 polymer ?
#
loop_
_entity_poly.entity_id
_entity_poly.type
_entity_poly.pdbx_seq_one_letter_code
_entity_poly.pdbx_strand_id
1 'polypeptide(L)'
;ENFVPSNSPRFVPIDDQESGPEIAERCFDAGAFVVIAHPQWSGLTLADARSIKSAHAVEAYNHGCAVSTDRPDGFHTLDLLLAEGRKLNLVATDDAHFTEPDFFGGWVMVKAQQNKPDSILESLKEGSFYSSQGPEFIDIEINSETAVIQSTPVSTVIVQGQGSAYVAQHGEAVVSAELSLERLKNSPWLRVTVIDQYGKRAWSNPIWRD
;
A
#
# COMPACT_ATOMS: atom_id res chain seq x y z
N GLU A 1 -16.34 -20.10 8.46
CA GLU A 1 -16.50 -21.50 8.01
C GLU A 1 -17.44 -21.70 6.81
N ASN A 2 -18.11 -20.66 6.27
CA ASN A 2 -19.04 -20.80 5.13
C ASN A 2 -18.55 -20.16 3.81
N PHE A 3 -17.25 -19.93 3.63
CA PHE A 3 -16.73 -19.38 2.37
C PHE A 3 -16.57 -20.50 1.35
N VAL A 4 -17.48 -20.57 0.39
CA VAL A 4 -17.43 -21.58 -0.68
C VAL A 4 -16.16 -21.34 -1.53
N PRO A 5 -15.35 -22.37 -1.83
CA PRO A 5 -14.20 -22.22 -2.72
C PRO A 5 -14.63 -21.64 -4.08
N SER A 6 -13.80 -20.78 -4.68
CA SER A 6 -14.06 -20.32 -6.05
C SER A 6 -13.96 -21.48 -7.04
N ASN A 7 -14.66 -21.36 -8.16
CA ASN A 7 -14.54 -22.31 -9.28
C ASN A 7 -13.26 -22.04 -10.08
N SER A 8 -12.09 -22.26 -9.45
CA SER A 8 -10.77 -21.98 -10.02
C SER A 8 -9.84 -23.17 -9.83
N PRO A 9 -10.09 -24.32 -10.51
CA PRO A 9 -9.34 -25.56 -10.26
C PRO A 9 -7.88 -25.52 -10.73
N ARG A 10 -7.50 -24.52 -11.54
CA ARG A 10 -6.17 -24.31 -12.12
C ARG A 10 -5.94 -22.81 -12.33
N PHE A 11 -4.70 -22.42 -12.64
CA PHE A 11 -4.33 -21.04 -13.01
C PHE A 11 -4.74 -20.63 -14.44
N VAL A 12 -5.79 -21.25 -14.99
CA VAL A 12 -6.30 -20.95 -16.34
C VAL A 12 -7.79 -20.62 -16.22
N PRO A 13 -8.26 -19.51 -16.80
CA PRO A 13 -9.68 -19.17 -16.80
C PRO A 13 -10.56 -20.26 -17.40
N ILE A 14 -11.74 -20.46 -16.81
CA ILE A 14 -12.81 -21.31 -17.33
C ILE A 14 -14.11 -20.50 -17.46
N ASP A 15 -15.02 -20.93 -18.35
CA ASP A 15 -16.20 -20.12 -18.72
C ASP A 15 -17.17 -19.83 -17.56
N ASP A 16 -17.23 -20.70 -16.55
CA ASP A 16 -18.15 -20.63 -15.42
C ASP A 16 -17.47 -20.22 -14.09
N GLN A 17 -16.31 -19.56 -14.16
CA GLN A 17 -15.67 -18.98 -12.98
C GLN A 17 -16.15 -17.54 -12.71
N GLU A 18 -16.09 -17.14 -11.44
CA GLU A 18 -16.29 -15.74 -11.03
C GLU A 18 -15.24 -14.84 -11.70
N SER A 19 -15.68 -13.67 -12.17
CA SER A 19 -14.79 -12.60 -12.59
C SER A 19 -14.05 -11.99 -11.39
N GLY A 20 -12.97 -11.25 -11.66
CA GLY A 20 -12.20 -10.55 -10.64
C GLY A 20 -13.06 -9.67 -9.71
N PRO A 21 -13.99 -8.84 -10.23
CA PRO A 21 -14.93 -8.08 -9.41
C PRO A 21 -15.87 -8.93 -8.55
N GLU A 22 -16.41 -10.02 -9.10
CA GLU A 22 -17.37 -10.89 -8.39
C GLU A 22 -16.69 -11.59 -7.20
N ILE A 23 -15.50 -12.18 -7.40
CA ILE A 23 -14.77 -12.80 -6.29
C ILE A 23 -14.31 -11.78 -5.26
N ALA A 24 -13.92 -10.57 -5.69
CA ALA A 24 -13.53 -9.50 -4.78
C ALA A 24 -14.71 -9.04 -3.90
N GLU A 25 -15.91 -8.89 -4.48
CA GLU A 25 -17.13 -8.54 -3.74
C GLU A 25 -17.50 -9.64 -2.76
N ARG A 26 -17.48 -10.91 -3.19
CA ARG A 26 -17.77 -12.05 -2.29
C ARG A 26 -16.78 -12.15 -1.14
N CYS A 27 -15.49 -11.92 -1.39
CA CYS A 27 -14.46 -11.85 -0.35
C CYS A 27 -14.74 -10.71 0.63
N PHE A 28 -15.09 -9.53 0.12
CA PHE A 28 -15.44 -8.37 0.93
C PHE A 28 -16.64 -8.64 1.85
N ASP A 29 -17.72 -9.20 1.30
CA ASP A 29 -18.94 -9.54 2.04
C ASP A 29 -18.72 -10.63 3.09
N ALA A 30 -17.76 -11.54 2.84
CA ALA A 30 -17.31 -12.53 3.81
C ALA A 30 -16.41 -11.94 4.92
N GLY A 31 -16.09 -10.65 4.82
CA GLY A 31 -15.26 -9.94 5.79
C GLY A 31 -13.76 -9.97 5.51
N ALA A 32 -13.31 -10.32 4.31
CA ALA A 32 -11.88 -10.29 3.97
C ALA A 32 -11.32 -8.87 3.84
N PHE A 33 -9.99 -8.74 3.99
CA PHE A 33 -9.24 -7.58 3.53
C PHE A 33 -8.77 -7.83 2.09
N VAL A 34 -9.38 -7.13 1.14
CA VAL A 34 -9.20 -7.35 -0.30
C VAL A 34 -8.15 -6.38 -0.86
N VAL A 35 -7.18 -6.91 -1.61
CA VAL A 35 -6.06 -6.15 -2.21
C VAL A 35 -6.01 -6.40 -3.71
N ILE A 36 -5.72 -5.35 -4.50
CA ILE A 36 -5.32 -5.49 -5.90
C ILE A 36 -3.83 -5.85 -5.93
N ALA A 37 -3.50 -7.10 -6.24
CA ALA A 37 -2.14 -7.64 -6.17
C ALA A 37 -1.29 -7.27 -7.39
N HIS A 38 -0.02 -6.92 -7.14
CA HIS A 38 1.10 -6.67 -8.07
C HIS A 38 0.66 -6.30 -9.51
N PRO A 39 0.04 -5.13 -9.71
CA PRO A 39 -0.60 -4.81 -10.98
C PRO A 39 0.38 -4.66 -12.15
N GLN A 40 1.63 -4.20 -11.91
CA GLN A 40 2.64 -4.10 -12.97
C GLN A 40 3.09 -5.47 -13.47
N TRP A 41 3.32 -6.44 -12.59
CA TRP A 41 3.74 -7.79 -12.99
C TRP A 41 2.65 -8.53 -13.76
N SER A 42 1.41 -8.49 -13.25
CA SER A 42 0.26 -9.17 -13.85
C SER A 42 -0.25 -8.50 -15.13
N GLY A 43 0.17 -7.26 -15.42
CA GLY A 43 -0.33 -6.48 -16.53
C GLY A 43 -1.77 -6.00 -16.33
N LEU A 44 -2.23 -5.92 -15.07
CA LEU A 44 -3.58 -5.49 -14.71
C LEU A 44 -3.81 -4.05 -15.19
N THR A 45 -4.84 -3.86 -16.02
CA THR A 45 -5.12 -2.55 -16.60
C THR A 45 -5.86 -1.65 -15.61
N LEU A 46 -5.86 -0.34 -15.85
CA LEU A 46 -6.66 0.58 -15.06
C LEU A 46 -8.17 0.28 -15.14
N ALA A 47 -8.65 -0.25 -16.27
CA ALA A 47 -10.07 -0.65 -16.41
C ALA A 47 -10.39 -1.83 -15.48
N ASP A 48 -9.49 -2.81 -15.38
CA ASP A 48 -9.61 -3.93 -14.46
C ASP A 48 -9.58 -3.43 -13.01
N ALA A 49 -8.63 -2.57 -12.66
CA ALA A 49 -8.51 -2.00 -11.31
C ALA A 49 -9.76 -1.20 -10.90
N ARG A 50 -10.35 -0.47 -11.85
CA ARG A 50 -11.61 0.28 -11.66
C ARG A 50 -12.79 -0.65 -11.39
N SER A 51 -12.82 -1.81 -12.03
CA SER A 51 -13.91 -2.78 -11.89
C SER A 51 -13.96 -3.41 -10.48
N ILE A 52 -12.81 -3.52 -9.80
CA ILE A 52 -12.71 -4.04 -8.43
C ILE A 52 -13.06 -2.93 -7.43
N LYS A 53 -14.35 -2.76 -7.14
CA LYS A 53 -14.85 -1.72 -6.23
C LYS A 53 -14.63 -2.06 -4.75
N SER A 54 -14.60 -3.34 -4.42
CA SER A 54 -14.52 -3.85 -3.04
C SER A 54 -13.08 -4.05 -2.54
N ALA A 55 -12.11 -3.32 -3.13
CA ALA A 55 -10.73 -3.33 -2.68
C ALA A 55 -10.50 -2.36 -1.52
N HIS A 56 -9.65 -2.75 -0.58
CA HIS A 56 -9.18 -1.90 0.51
C HIS A 56 -7.80 -1.30 0.20
N ALA A 57 -6.98 -1.99 -0.59
CA ALA A 57 -5.63 -1.55 -0.92
C ALA A 57 -5.18 -1.96 -2.32
N VAL A 58 -4.10 -1.33 -2.77
CA VAL A 58 -3.28 -1.78 -3.91
C VAL A 58 -1.93 -2.22 -3.38
N GLU A 59 -1.42 -3.34 -3.88
CA GLU A 59 -0.04 -3.74 -3.62
C GLU A 59 0.90 -2.81 -4.39
N ALA A 60 1.52 -1.89 -3.65
CA ALA A 60 2.38 -0.85 -4.21
C ALA A 60 3.82 -1.34 -4.42
N TYR A 61 4.23 -2.37 -3.66
CA TYR A 61 5.50 -3.06 -3.80
C TYR A 61 5.31 -4.57 -3.60
N ASN A 62 5.79 -5.36 -4.56
CA ASN A 62 5.87 -6.82 -4.44
C ASN A 62 7.33 -7.25 -4.59
N HIS A 63 7.87 -7.91 -3.57
CA HIS A 63 9.29 -8.26 -3.52
C HIS A 63 9.66 -9.36 -4.53
N GLY A 64 8.88 -10.44 -4.59
CA GLY A 64 9.10 -11.52 -5.55
C GLY A 64 9.11 -11.01 -6.98
N CYS A 65 8.20 -10.11 -7.34
CA CYS A 65 8.17 -9.45 -8.64
C CYS A 65 9.40 -8.55 -8.88
N ALA A 66 9.88 -7.85 -7.83
CA ALA A 66 11.10 -7.06 -7.89
C ALA A 66 12.33 -7.91 -8.24
N VAL A 67 12.49 -9.03 -7.53
CA VAL A 67 13.65 -9.91 -7.63
C VAL A 67 13.64 -10.72 -8.93
N SER A 68 12.48 -11.29 -9.28
CA SER A 68 12.38 -12.23 -10.40
C SER A 68 12.22 -11.55 -11.76
N THR A 69 11.61 -10.35 -11.81
CA THR A 69 11.18 -9.75 -13.09
C THR A 69 11.37 -8.23 -13.22
N ASP A 70 11.89 -7.55 -12.18
CA ASP A 70 12.05 -6.09 -12.16
C ASP A 70 10.71 -5.35 -12.43
N ARG A 71 9.61 -5.87 -11.85
CA ARG A 71 8.26 -5.30 -11.98
C ARG A 71 7.50 -5.20 -10.64
N PRO A 72 8.03 -4.49 -9.64
CA PRO A 72 7.45 -4.48 -8.31
C PRO A 72 6.25 -3.53 -8.13
N ASP A 73 6.03 -2.60 -9.06
CA ASP A 73 5.29 -1.37 -8.78
C ASP A 73 3.77 -1.51 -8.87
N GLY A 74 3.09 -0.84 -7.93
CA GLY A 74 1.64 -0.59 -8.02
C GLY A 74 1.23 0.89 -7.88
N PHE A 75 2.19 1.79 -7.70
CA PHE A 75 1.90 3.20 -7.43
C PHE A 75 1.14 3.90 -8.54
N HIS A 76 1.42 3.59 -9.81
CA HIS A 76 0.70 4.23 -10.91
C HIS A 76 -0.80 3.90 -10.87
N THR A 77 -1.15 2.63 -10.66
CA THR A 77 -2.54 2.19 -10.50
C THR A 77 -3.17 2.80 -9.26
N LEU A 78 -2.48 2.78 -8.12
CA LEU A 78 -2.97 3.39 -6.88
C LEU A 78 -3.26 4.89 -7.04
N ASP A 79 -2.30 5.67 -7.53
CA ASP A 79 -2.39 7.13 -7.60
C ASP A 79 -3.50 7.57 -8.58
N LEU A 80 -3.75 6.83 -9.66
CA LEU A 80 -4.89 7.09 -10.55
C LEU A 80 -6.23 6.83 -9.86
N LEU A 81 -6.35 5.76 -9.09
CA LEU A 81 -7.56 5.47 -8.32
C LEU A 81 -7.79 6.48 -7.18
N LEU A 82 -6.72 6.91 -6.49
CA LEU A 82 -6.79 7.99 -5.51
C LEU A 82 -7.24 9.31 -6.14
N ALA A 83 -6.76 9.62 -7.35
CA ALA A 83 -7.18 10.81 -8.09
C ALA A 83 -8.66 10.78 -8.50
N GLU A 84 -9.25 9.59 -8.61
CA GLU A 84 -10.70 9.37 -8.81
C GLU A 84 -11.50 9.41 -7.50
N GLY A 85 -10.86 9.68 -6.36
CA GLY A 85 -11.51 9.75 -5.06
C GLY A 85 -11.68 8.40 -4.37
N ARG A 86 -11.09 7.31 -4.88
CA ARG A 86 -11.13 6.00 -4.21
C ARG A 86 -10.23 6.03 -2.98
N LYS A 87 -10.79 5.80 -1.79
CA LYS A 87 -10.03 5.77 -0.52
C LYS A 87 -9.34 4.41 -0.31
N LEU A 88 -8.26 4.18 -1.06
CA LEU A 88 -7.47 2.94 -0.99
C LEU A 88 -6.20 3.14 -0.15
N ASN A 89 -5.87 2.11 0.61
CA ASN A 89 -4.58 1.95 1.29
C ASN A 89 -3.53 1.37 0.33
N LEU A 90 -2.31 1.17 0.81
CA LEU A 90 -1.24 0.53 0.07
C LEU A 90 -0.56 -0.56 0.90
N VAL A 91 -0.20 -1.66 0.27
CA VAL A 91 0.57 -2.74 0.92
C VAL A 91 1.91 -2.97 0.21
N ALA A 92 2.91 -3.40 0.98
CA ALA A 92 4.11 -4.05 0.49
C ALA A 92 4.11 -5.51 0.95
N THR A 93 4.49 -6.44 0.07
CA THR A 93 4.50 -7.87 0.36
C THR A 93 5.72 -8.55 -0.24
N ASP A 94 6.00 -9.76 0.24
CA ASP A 94 7.03 -10.61 -0.32
C ASP A 94 6.54 -11.40 -1.55
N ASP A 95 5.33 -11.98 -1.46
CA ASP A 95 4.85 -12.97 -2.42
C ASP A 95 5.83 -14.15 -2.58
N ALA A 96 6.30 -14.65 -1.43
CA ALA A 96 7.39 -15.62 -1.36
C ALA A 96 6.98 -17.02 -1.86
N HIS A 97 7.73 -17.50 -2.84
CA HIS A 97 7.68 -18.86 -3.38
C HIS A 97 8.86 -19.72 -2.90
N PHE A 98 9.88 -19.08 -2.29
CA PHE A 98 11.08 -19.74 -1.73
C PHE A 98 11.89 -20.53 -2.76
N THR A 99 11.73 -20.21 -4.05
CA THR A 99 12.55 -20.76 -5.15
C THR A 99 13.75 -19.87 -5.48
N GLU A 100 13.72 -18.63 -5.00
CA GLU A 100 14.73 -17.59 -5.16
C GLU A 100 14.70 -16.69 -3.90
N PRO A 101 15.53 -15.64 -3.75
CA PRO A 101 15.53 -14.80 -2.55
C PRO A 101 14.37 -13.79 -2.58
N ASP A 102 13.13 -14.29 -2.66
CA ASP A 102 11.88 -13.54 -2.79
C ASP A 102 11.19 -13.26 -1.44
N PHE A 103 11.96 -13.20 -0.35
CA PHE A 103 11.47 -13.07 1.02
C PHE A 103 12.23 -12.01 1.82
N PHE A 104 11.58 -11.47 2.86
CA PHE A 104 12.07 -10.42 3.76
C PHE A 104 12.38 -9.07 3.06
N GLY A 105 11.64 -8.74 2.01
CA GLY A 105 11.81 -7.51 1.25
C GLY A 105 10.61 -6.56 1.28
N GLY A 106 9.40 -7.03 1.60
CA GLY A 106 8.20 -6.19 1.71
C GLY A 106 7.20 -6.70 2.76
N TRP A 107 6.72 -5.83 3.63
CA TRP A 107 5.69 -6.15 4.62
C TRP A 107 4.86 -4.94 5.04
N VAL A 108 3.81 -5.20 5.81
CA VAL A 108 3.02 -4.19 6.51
C VAL A 108 3.28 -4.27 8.03
N MET A 109 3.36 -3.11 8.67
CA MET A 109 3.51 -2.96 10.12
C MET A 109 2.16 -2.53 10.70
N VAL A 110 1.45 -3.48 11.31
CA VAL A 110 0.05 -3.29 11.72
C VAL A 110 -0.05 -2.84 13.17
N LYS A 111 -0.73 -1.71 13.41
CA LYS A 111 -1.04 -1.19 14.75
C LYS A 111 -2.33 -1.81 15.26
N ALA A 112 -2.24 -3.03 15.79
CA ALA A 112 -3.36 -3.76 16.38
C ALA A 112 -3.31 -3.76 17.91
N GLN A 113 -4.48 -3.74 18.55
CA GLN A 113 -4.61 -3.83 20.02
C GLN A 113 -4.06 -5.15 20.57
N GLN A 114 -4.20 -6.24 19.80
CA GLN A 114 -3.73 -7.57 20.15
C GLN A 114 -3.17 -8.27 18.92
N ASN A 115 -2.20 -9.15 19.12
CA ASN A 115 -1.73 -10.08 18.09
C ASN A 115 -2.72 -11.25 17.94
N LYS A 116 -3.90 -10.94 17.38
CA LYS A 116 -5.01 -11.86 17.14
C LYS A 116 -5.61 -11.59 15.76
N PRO A 117 -6.09 -12.62 15.03
CA PRO A 117 -6.60 -12.46 13.66
C PRO A 117 -7.62 -11.33 13.51
N ASP A 118 -8.64 -11.28 14.37
CA ASP A 118 -9.72 -10.29 14.28
C ASP A 118 -9.20 -8.86 14.51
N SER A 119 -8.36 -8.65 15.53
CA SER A 119 -7.75 -7.34 15.81
C SER A 119 -6.81 -6.87 14.71
N ILE A 120 -6.06 -7.79 14.08
CA ILE A 120 -5.20 -7.46 12.94
C ILE A 120 -6.04 -7.09 11.72
N LEU A 121 -7.09 -7.86 11.44
CA LEU A 121 -7.99 -7.64 10.32
C LEU A 121 -8.74 -6.30 10.44
N GLU A 122 -9.21 -5.96 11.64
CA GLU A 122 -9.81 -4.66 11.94
C GLU A 122 -8.83 -3.51 11.63
N SER A 123 -7.62 -3.56 12.19
CA SER A 123 -6.58 -2.56 11.92
C SER A 123 -6.21 -2.42 10.44
N LEU A 124 -6.14 -3.54 9.70
CA LEU A 124 -5.89 -3.52 8.27
C LEU A 124 -7.00 -2.80 7.51
N LYS A 125 -8.28 -3.11 7.81
CA LYS A 125 -9.42 -2.46 7.16
C LYS A 125 -9.52 -0.97 7.49
N GLU A 126 -9.16 -0.57 8.70
CA GLU A 126 -9.12 0.83 9.12
C GLU A 126 -7.95 1.62 8.50
N GLY A 127 -6.95 0.94 7.94
CA GLY A 127 -5.72 1.58 7.46
C GLY A 127 -4.70 1.91 8.56
N SER A 128 -4.88 1.32 9.75
CA SER A 128 -4.00 1.46 10.93
C SER A 128 -2.70 0.66 10.77
N PHE A 129 -1.97 0.89 9.69
CA PHE A 129 -0.70 0.25 9.37
C PHE A 129 0.13 1.12 8.39
N TYR A 130 1.40 0.76 8.20
CA TYR A 130 2.24 1.29 7.13
C TYR A 130 2.95 0.14 6.40
N SER A 131 3.48 0.41 5.20
CA SER A 131 4.23 -0.58 4.41
C SER A 131 5.72 -0.29 4.43
N SER A 132 6.57 -1.32 4.40
CA SER A 132 8.03 -1.15 4.50
C SER A 132 8.84 -2.22 3.78
N GLN A 133 10.05 -1.83 3.40
CA GLN A 133 11.16 -2.68 2.94
C GLN A 133 12.33 -2.74 3.93
N GLY A 134 12.18 -2.08 5.09
CA GLY A 134 13.25 -1.90 6.08
C GLY A 134 12.98 -0.73 7.02
N PRO A 135 12.87 0.51 6.51
CA PRO A 135 12.68 1.69 7.36
C PRO A 135 11.42 1.60 8.22
N GLU A 136 11.45 2.20 9.41
CA GLU A 136 10.30 2.21 10.31
C GLU A 136 9.81 3.62 10.55
N PHE A 137 8.48 3.79 10.56
CA PHE A 137 7.86 4.99 11.11
C PHE A 137 7.70 4.80 12.61
N ILE A 138 8.26 5.75 13.37
CA ILE A 138 8.09 5.84 14.82
C ILE A 138 6.83 6.66 15.11
N ASP A 139 6.66 7.78 14.40
CA ASP A 139 5.47 8.63 14.51
C ASP A 139 5.22 9.44 13.23
N ILE A 140 3.95 9.75 12.97
CA ILE A 140 3.51 10.65 11.91
C ILE A 140 2.39 11.53 12.48
N GLU A 141 2.69 12.81 12.65
CA GLU A 141 1.72 13.82 13.06
C GLU A 141 1.48 14.79 11.89
N ILE A 142 0.22 15.00 11.52
CA ILE A 142 -0.17 15.90 10.43
C ILE A 142 -1.27 16.83 10.94
N ASN A 143 -1.04 18.13 10.82
CA ASN A 143 -2.05 19.16 11.04
C ASN A 143 -2.33 19.95 9.74
N SER A 144 -3.02 21.09 9.82
CA SER A 144 -3.37 21.88 8.63
C SER A 144 -2.17 22.51 7.91
N GLU A 145 -1.08 22.78 8.63
CA GLU A 145 0.06 23.58 8.18
C GLU A 145 1.35 22.76 8.06
N THR A 146 1.57 21.79 8.94
CA THR A 146 2.82 21.01 9.02
C THR A 146 2.59 19.52 9.14
N ALA A 147 3.57 18.75 8.68
CA ALA A 147 3.72 17.34 8.96
C ALA A 147 5.04 17.11 9.71
N VAL A 148 4.96 16.41 10.85
CA VAL A 148 6.10 16.00 11.67
C VAL A 148 6.24 14.49 11.56
N ILE A 149 7.38 14.03 11.04
CA ILE A 149 7.66 12.62 10.76
C ILE A 149 8.85 12.20 11.62
N GLN A 150 8.69 11.10 12.37
CA GLN A 150 9.79 10.42 13.05
C GLN A 150 9.97 9.01 12.50
N SER A 151 11.22 8.62 12.24
CA SER A 151 11.54 7.33 11.64
C SER A 151 12.89 6.80 12.13
N THR A 152 13.21 5.57 11.74
CA THR A 152 14.63 5.14 11.68
C THR A 152 15.46 6.11 10.84
N PRO A 153 16.80 6.15 11.00
CA PRO A 153 17.65 7.01 10.16
C PRO A 153 17.39 6.78 8.67
N VAL A 154 17.08 7.86 7.95
CA VAL A 154 16.81 7.85 6.52
C VAL A 154 17.55 8.97 5.79
N SER A 155 17.74 8.79 4.48
CA SER A 155 18.35 9.81 3.64
C SER A 155 17.33 10.83 3.11
N THR A 156 16.06 10.45 3.05
CA THR A 156 14.99 11.29 2.50
C THR A 156 13.67 11.07 3.24
N VAL A 157 12.96 12.18 3.52
CA VAL A 157 11.56 12.21 3.94
C VAL A 157 10.76 13.00 2.91
N ILE A 158 9.66 12.43 2.44
CA ILE A 158 8.78 13.03 1.42
C ILE A 158 7.35 13.01 1.95
N VAL A 159 6.64 14.13 1.81
CA VAL A 159 5.18 14.16 1.89
C VAL A 159 4.65 14.43 0.49
N GLN A 160 3.90 13.47 -0.04
CA GLN A 160 3.23 13.56 -1.34
C GLN A 160 1.75 13.89 -1.16
N GLY A 161 1.19 14.59 -2.15
CA GLY A 161 -0.24 14.76 -2.33
C GLY A 161 -0.64 14.38 -3.76
N GLN A 162 -1.86 14.75 -4.15
CA GLN A 162 -2.42 14.47 -5.46
C GLN A 162 -1.60 15.12 -6.58
N GLY A 163 -1.41 14.36 -7.66
CA GLY A 163 -0.69 14.82 -8.85
C GLY A 163 0.79 15.06 -8.53
N SER A 164 1.29 16.25 -8.87
CA SER A 164 2.71 16.61 -8.67
C SER A 164 2.97 17.34 -7.34
N ALA A 165 2.01 17.37 -6.41
CA ALA A 165 2.18 18.08 -5.14
C ALA A 165 3.11 17.29 -4.20
N TYR A 166 4.19 17.92 -3.73
CA TYR A 166 5.09 17.31 -2.75
C TYR A 166 5.91 18.36 -1.97
N VAL A 167 6.42 17.93 -0.83
CA VAL A 167 7.53 18.57 -0.09
C VAL A 167 8.49 17.46 0.34
N ALA A 168 9.79 17.75 0.35
CA ALA A 168 10.81 16.76 0.72
C ALA A 168 11.95 17.40 1.49
N GLN A 169 12.54 16.62 2.39
CA GLN A 169 13.81 16.91 3.07
C GLN A 169 14.79 15.78 2.79
N HIS A 170 16.03 16.16 2.48
CA HIS A 170 17.14 15.25 2.26
C HIS A 170 18.23 15.45 3.33
N GLY A 171 18.93 14.39 3.69
CA GLY A 171 20.04 14.40 4.63
C GLY A 171 20.75 13.05 4.67
N GLU A 172 21.74 12.87 5.55
CA GLU A 172 22.48 11.61 5.64
C GLU A 172 21.85 10.60 6.62
N ALA A 173 21.29 11.09 7.73
CA ALA A 173 20.71 10.27 8.80
C ALA A 173 19.57 11.02 9.50
N VAL A 174 18.58 11.43 8.72
CA VAL A 174 17.39 12.13 9.23
C VAL A 174 16.56 11.15 10.05
N VAL A 175 16.31 11.48 11.32
CA VAL A 175 15.42 10.71 12.22
C VAL A 175 14.13 11.45 12.56
N SER A 176 14.09 12.75 12.29
CA SER A 176 12.94 13.63 12.47
C SER A 176 12.93 14.69 11.38
N ALA A 177 11.76 14.98 10.82
CA ALA A 177 11.56 16.04 9.84
C ALA A 177 10.25 16.78 10.13
N GLU A 178 10.28 18.11 10.05
CA GLU A 178 9.10 18.97 10.09
C GLU A 178 8.99 19.67 8.74
N LEU A 179 7.88 19.44 8.03
CA LEU A 179 7.69 19.87 6.65
C LEU A 179 6.45 20.75 6.53
N SER A 180 6.58 21.90 5.88
CA SER A 180 5.45 22.78 5.55
C SER A 180 4.56 22.15 4.47
N LEU A 181 3.25 22.15 4.71
CA LEU A 181 2.21 21.63 3.81
C LEU A 181 1.63 22.70 2.88
N GLU A 182 2.20 23.90 2.82
CA GLU A 182 1.68 25.00 1.99
C GLU A 182 1.52 24.58 0.52
N ARG A 183 2.49 23.84 -0.04
CA ARG A 183 2.45 23.32 -1.42
C ARG A 183 1.43 22.19 -1.63
N LEU A 184 0.88 21.64 -0.54
CA LEU A 184 -0.04 20.51 -0.53
C LEU A 184 -1.44 20.88 -0.01
N LYS A 185 -1.71 22.17 0.24
CA LYS A 185 -2.98 22.65 0.83
C LYS A 185 -4.24 22.26 0.05
N ASN A 186 -4.12 22.05 -1.26
CA ASN A 186 -5.24 21.67 -2.13
C ASN A 186 -5.34 20.15 -2.36
N SER A 187 -4.46 19.36 -1.74
CA SER A 187 -4.49 17.91 -1.90
C SER A 187 -5.52 17.30 -0.97
N PRO A 188 -6.45 16.45 -1.47
CA PRO A 188 -7.45 15.78 -0.63
C PRO A 188 -6.87 14.66 0.24
N TRP A 189 -5.65 14.22 -0.03
CA TRP A 189 -4.94 13.22 0.76
C TRP A 189 -3.44 13.55 0.82
N LEU A 190 -2.76 13.02 1.82
CA LEU A 190 -1.31 13.08 1.97
C LEU A 190 -0.75 11.67 2.15
N ARG A 191 0.46 11.41 1.66
CA ARG A 191 1.20 10.16 1.90
C ARG A 191 2.62 10.52 2.31
N VAL A 192 3.14 9.83 3.32
CA VAL A 192 4.53 9.97 3.74
C VAL A 192 5.35 8.83 3.15
N THR A 193 6.48 9.15 2.54
CA THR A 193 7.49 8.18 2.11
C THR A 193 8.83 8.52 2.76
N VAL A 194 9.49 7.53 3.33
CA VAL A 194 10.88 7.65 3.79
C VAL A 194 11.77 6.69 3.03
N ILE A 195 13.02 7.08 2.79
CA ILE A 195 13.99 6.30 1.99
C ILE A 195 15.31 6.26 2.75
N ASP A 196 15.81 5.06 3.08
CA ASP A 196 17.10 4.91 3.74
C ASP A 196 18.30 5.12 2.80
N GLN A 197 19.52 4.98 3.32
CA GLN A 197 20.76 5.11 2.56
C GLN A 197 20.98 4.00 1.52
N TYR A 198 20.22 2.90 1.60
CA TYR A 198 20.28 1.77 0.68
C TYR A 198 19.15 1.82 -0.37
N GLY A 199 18.31 2.86 -0.34
CA GLY A 199 17.16 3.02 -1.24
C GLY A 199 15.94 2.19 -0.84
N LYS A 200 15.95 1.54 0.33
CA LYS A 200 14.76 0.88 0.88
C LYS A 200 13.80 1.91 1.40
N ARG A 201 12.50 1.61 1.31
CA ARG A 201 11.44 2.58 1.56
C ARG A 201 10.47 2.11 2.63
N ALA A 202 9.84 3.07 3.28
CA ALA A 202 8.58 2.86 3.98
C ALA A 202 7.57 3.92 3.56
N TRP A 203 6.30 3.53 3.54
CA TRP A 203 5.19 4.35 3.07
C TRP A 203 4.03 4.29 4.05
N SER A 204 3.51 5.44 4.43
CA SER A 204 2.22 5.52 5.11
C SER A 204 1.10 5.16 4.12
N ASN A 205 -0.08 4.80 4.63
CA ASN A 205 -1.30 4.88 3.83
C ASN A 205 -1.62 6.33 3.44
N PRO A 206 -2.43 6.57 2.41
CA PRO A 206 -2.98 7.89 2.13
C PRO A 206 -3.87 8.38 3.29
N ILE A 207 -3.48 9.49 3.90
CA ILE A 207 -4.20 10.18 4.98
C ILE A 207 -5.11 11.22 4.34
N TRP A 208 -6.41 10.97 4.35
CA TRP A 208 -7.41 11.86 3.77
C TRP A 208 -7.63 13.09 4.65
N ARG A 209 -7.79 14.24 4.00
CA ARG A 209 -8.08 15.54 4.65
C ARG A 209 -9.55 15.89 4.43
N ASP A 210 -10.16 16.45 5.46
CA ASP A 210 -11.49 17.07 5.39
C ASP A 210 -11.44 18.48 4.78
#